data_AF-M1F533-F1
#
_entry.id   AF-M1F533-F1
#
_cell.length_a   1.000
_cell.length_b   1.000
_cell.length_c   1.000
_cell.angle_alpha   90.00
_cell.angle_beta   90.00
_cell.angle_gamma   90.00
#
_symmetry.space_group_name_H-M   'P 1'
#
loop_
_entity.id
_entity.type
_entity.pdbx_description
1 polymer ?
#
loop_
_entity_poly.entity_id
_entity_poly.type
_entity_poly.pdbx_seq_one_letter_code
_entity_poly.pdbx_strand_id
1 'polypeptide(L)'
;RGCPRGASYSWYMYSANRLKYPLMRKSLMKLWRAARIQFNDPVQAWASIVEDPKKTAEYKPRRGMGGFIRSNWDEVNELIAASNVYTAKKFGPDRIIGFSPIPAMSMVSYAAGSRYLSMIGGVCMSFYDWYCDLPPASPQTWGEQTDV
;
A
#
# COMPACT_ATOMS: atom_id res chain seq x y z
N ARG A 1 14.31 11.43 -25.00
CA ARG A 1 14.30 12.64 -24.12
C ARG A 1 12.86 13.15 -24.04
N GLY A 2 12.57 14.44 -23.86
CA GLY A 2 11.23 14.95 -23.53
C GLY A 2 10.07 14.46 -24.41
N CYS A 3 8.85 14.47 -23.86
CA CYS A 3 7.62 14.10 -24.54
C CYS A 3 6.45 14.98 -24.00
N PRO A 4 5.31 15.08 -24.70
CA PRO A 4 4.20 15.95 -24.27
C PRO A 4 3.62 15.58 -22.91
N ARG A 5 3.76 14.31 -22.48
CA ARG A 5 3.32 13.84 -21.16
C ARG A 5 4.21 14.40 -20.05
N GLY A 6 5.53 14.44 -20.27
CA GLY A 6 6.47 15.06 -19.34
C GLY A 6 6.33 16.58 -19.29
N ALA A 7 6.03 17.21 -20.43
CA ALA A 7 5.86 18.66 -20.51
C ALA A 7 4.66 19.20 -19.70
N SER A 8 3.64 18.38 -19.46
CA SER A 8 2.45 18.76 -18.70
C SER A 8 2.49 18.38 -17.22
N TYR A 9 3.56 17.74 -16.74
CA TYR A 9 3.62 17.23 -15.37
C TYR A 9 3.51 18.31 -14.28
N SER A 10 3.94 19.54 -14.57
CA SER A 10 3.84 20.69 -13.65
C SER A 10 2.40 20.97 -13.19
N TRP A 11 1.40 20.57 -13.98
CA TRP A 11 -0.02 20.69 -13.63
C TRP A 11 -0.34 20.03 -12.28
N TYR A 12 0.28 18.89 -11.96
CA TYR A 12 -0.01 18.12 -10.73
C TYR A 12 0.42 18.81 -9.44
N MET A 13 1.32 19.80 -9.49
CA MET A 13 1.86 20.45 -8.30
C MET A 13 0.76 21.10 -7.45
N TYR A 14 -0.14 21.84 -8.10
CA TYR A 14 -1.18 22.64 -7.44
C TYR A 14 -2.59 22.43 -8.03
N SER A 15 -2.78 21.42 -8.89
CA SER A 15 -4.11 21.14 -9.43
C SER A 15 -5.12 20.78 -8.34
N ALA A 16 -6.41 20.91 -8.70
CA ALA A 16 -7.52 20.54 -7.83
C ALA A 16 -7.49 19.06 -7.38
N ASN A 17 -6.71 18.21 -8.06
CA ASN A 17 -6.62 16.77 -7.77
C ASN A 17 -5.39 16.37 -6.93
N ARG A 18 -4.60 17.34 -6.44
CA ARG A 18 -3.42 17.06 -5.61
C ARG A 18 -3.82 16.51 -4.24
N LEU A 19 -3.27 15.36 -3.85
CA LEU A 19 -3.34 14.87 -2.47
C LEU A 19 -2.47 15.73 -1.55
N LYS A 20 -3.09 16.35 -0.54
CA LYS A 20 -2.43 17.29 0.39
C LYS A 20 -2.25 16.73 1.80
N TYR A 21 -3.06 15.75 2.19
CA TYR A 21 -3.11 15.20 3.54
C TYR A 21 -3.28 13.68 3.48
N PRO A 22 -2.88 12.95 4.54
CA PRO A 22 -3.28 11.56 4.69
C PRO A 22 -4.80 11.49 4.79
N LEU A 23 -5.39 10.54 4.05
CA LEU A 23 -6.82 10.33 3.96
C LEU A 23 -7.17 8.93 4.45
N MET A 24 -8.25 8.84 5.21
CA MET A 24 -8.79 7.56 5.70
C MET A 24 -10.28 7.45 5.40
N ARG A 25 -10.76 6.24 5.18
CA ARG A 25 -12.20 5.99 4.99
C ARG A 25 -12.93 6.29 6.30
N LYS A 26 -13.96 7.13 6.26
CA LYS A 26 -14.73 7.54 7.45
C LYS A 26 -15.22 6.36 8.30
N SER A 27 -15.72 5.30 7.66
CA SER A 27 -16.21 4.09 8.35
C SER A 27 -15.11 3.37 9.12
N LEU A 28 -13.94 3.16 8.51
CA LEU A 28 -12.79 2.58 9.20
C LEU A 28 -12.28 3.49 10.31
N MET A 29 -12.20 4.80 10.07
CA MET A 29 -11.70 5.76 11.05
C MET A 29 -12.58 5.82 12.30
N LYS A 30 -13.90 5.72 12.14
CA LYS A 30 -14.86 5.64 13.25
C LYS A 30 -14.59 4.41 14.12
N LEU A 31 -14.41 3.25 13.49
CA LEU A 31 -14.11 1.99 14.20
C LEU A 31 -12.75 2.04 14.89
N TRP A 32 -11.72 2.56 14.21
CA TRP A 32 -10.37 2.69 14.76
C TRP A 32 -10.35 3.55 16.02
N ARG A 33 -10.92 4.77 15.96
CA ARG A 33 -10.95 5.66 17.12
C ARG A 33 -11.74 5.07 18.30
N ALA A 34 -12.87 4.40 18.01
CA ALA A 34 -13.64 3.71 19.03
C ALA A 34 -12.84 2.56 19.69
N ALA A 35 -12.09 1.79 18.89
CA ALA A 35 -11.23 0.73 19.41
C ALA A 35 -10.06 1.28 20.23
N ARG A 36 -9.45 2.40 19.81
CA ARG A 36 -8.34 3.04 20.55
C ARG A 36 -8.75 3.62 21.90
N ILE A 37 -10.04 3.89 22.13
CA ILE A 37 -10.57 4.26 23.46
C ILE A 37 -10.64 3.03 24.38
N GLN A 38 -10.92 1.85 23.82
CA GLN A 38 -11.11 0.62 24.59
C GLN A 38 -9.79 -0.13 24.84
N PHE A 39 -8.85 -0.03 23.91
CA PHE A 39 -7.59 -0.77 23.93
C PHE A 39 -6.41 0.19 23.90
N ASN A 40 -5.54 0.10 24.92
CA ASN A 40 -4.28 0.86 24.97
C ASN A 40 -3.28 0.37 23.92
N ASP A 41 -3.24 -0.93 23.66
CA ASP A 41 -2.41 -1.53 22.61
C ASP A 41 -3.08 -1.37 21.23
N PRO A 42 -2.47 -0.66 20.26
CA PRO A 42 -3.04 -0.48 18.93
C PRO A 42 -3.16 -1.80 18.15
N VAL A 43 -2.33 -2.82 18.42
CA VAL A 43 -2.42 -4.14 17.78
C VAL A 43 -3.69 -4.87 18.23
N GLN A 44 -4.03 -4.79 19.51
CA GLN A 44 -5.29 -5.32 20.05
C GLN A 44 -6.49 -4.53 19.54
N ALA A 45 -6.36 -3.19 19.44
CA ALA A 45 -7.40 -2.35 18.85
C ALA A 45 -7.71 -2.80 17.41
N TRP A 46 -6.69 -3.06 16.60
CA TRP A 46 -6.85 -3.58 15.24
C TRP A 46 -7.50 -4.96 15.23
N ALA A 47 -7.03 -5.89 16.06
CA ALA A 47 -7.60 -7.23 16.20
C ALA A 47 -9.11 -7.17 16.46
N SER A 48 -9.55 -6.29 17.38
CA SER A 48 -10.96 -6.11 17.72
C SER A 48 -11.85 -5.67 16.54
N ILE A 49 -11.25 -5.12 15.47
CA ILE A 49 -11.95 -4.66 14.26
C ILE A 49 -11.94 -5.77 13.21
N VAL A 50 -10.78 -6.36 12.93
CA VAL A 50 -10.66 -7.33 11.82
C VAL A 50 -11.15 -8.72 12.14
N GLU A 51 -11.20 -9.09 13.42
CA GLU A 51 -11.75 -10.37 13.87
C GLU A 51 -13.28 -10.37 13.95
N ASP A 52 -13.92 -9.19 13.94
CA ASP A 52 -15.38 -9.06 13.95
C ASP A 52 -15.93 -8.94 12.52
N PRO A 53 -16.66 -9.96 12.01
CA PRO A 53 -17.24 -9.92 10.67
C PRO A 53 -18.18 -8.74 10.46
N LYS A 54 -18.94 -8.33 11.50
CA LYS A 54 -19.87 -7.20 11.41
C LYS A 54 -19.11 -5.90 11.18
N LYS A 55 -18.06 -5.64 11.97
CA LYS A 55 -17.21 -4.45 11.80
C LYS A 55 -16.51 -4.43 10.45
N THR A 56 -16.00 -5.56 9.96
CA THR A 56 -15.37 -5.60 8.63
C THR A 56 -16.36 -5.35 7.48
N ALA A 57 -17.61 -5.79 7.64
CA ALA A 57 -18.69 -5.52 6.69
C ALA A 57 -19.09 -4.03 6.63
N GLU A 58 -18.79 -3.24 7.66
CA GLU A 58 -19.07 -1.80 7.66
C GLU A 58 -18.14 -1.01 6.73
N TYR A 59 -16.86 -1.39 6.64
CA TYR A 59 -15.86 -0.59 5.91
C TYR A 59 -15.38 -1.20 4.60
N LYS A 60 -15.31 -2.54 4.46
CA LYS A 60 -14.78 -3.16 3.23
C LYS A 60 -15.65 -2.89 2.00
N PRO A 61 -17.00 -2.98 2.04
CA PRO A 61 -17.86 -2.67 0.89
C PRO A 61 -17.87 -1.18 0.51
N ARG A 62 -17.30 -0.30 1.35
CA ARG A 62 -17.23 1.15 1.08
C ARG A 62 -15.99 1.55 0.26
N ARG A 63 -15.17 0.59 -0.16
CA ARG A 63 -14.05 0.81 -1.08
C ARG A 63 -14.61 1.28 -2.44
N GLY A 64 -14.14 2.42 -2.94
CA GLY A 64 -14.64 3.04 -4.17
C GLY A 64 -15.87 3.95 -4.01
N MET A 65 -16.50 3.99 -2.82
CA MET A 65 -17.79 4.67 -2.60
C MET A 65 -17.68 6.05 -1.94
N GLY A 66 -16.57 6.77 -2.12
CA GLY A 66 -16.34 8.08 -1.50
C GLY A 66 -16.25 8.04 0.05
N GLY A 67 -16.38 9.20 0.71
CA GLY A 67 -16.32 9.27 2.18
C GLY A 67 -14.91 9.17 2.79
N PHE A 68 -13.92 9.72 2.09
CA PHE A 68 -12.62 9.99 2.70
C PHE A 68 -12.73 11.18 3.67
N ILE A 69 -12.02 11.08 4.78
CA ILE A 69 -11.80 12.18 5.70
C ILE A 69 -10.31 12.41 5.88
N ARG A 70 -9.95 13.66 6.19
CA ARG A 70 -8.58 14.02 6.55
C ARG A 70 -8.19 13.33 7.86
N SER A 71 -6.99 12.78 7.89
CA SER A 71 -6.32 12.25 9.08
C SER A 71 -4.99 13.00 9.29
N ASN A 72 -4.11 12.46 10.13
CA ASN A 72 -2.74 12.93 10.34
C ASN A 72 -1.76 11.76 10.21
N TRP A 73 -0.46 12.05 10.11
CA TRP A 73 0.55 11.03 9.88
C TRP A 73 0.67 10.04 11.04
N ASP A 74 0.60 10.51 12.29
CA ASP A 74 0.72 9.65 13.46
C ASP A 74 -0.42 8.62 13.51
N GLU A 75 -1.65 9.06 13.24
CA GLU A 75 -2.85 8.22 13.24
C GLU A 75 -2.81 7.13 12.16
N VAL A 76 -2.37 7.46 10.93
CA VAL A 76 -2.27 6.46 9.86
C VAL A 76 -1.08 5.53 10.03
N ASN A 77 0.06 6.04 10.53
CA ASN A 77 1.26 5.24 10.77
C ASN A 77 1.02 4.21 11.88
N GLU A 78 0.38 4.59 12.99
CA GLU A 78 0.03 3.67 14.07
C GLU A 78 -0.90 2.55 13.57
N LEU A 79 -1.93 2.90 12.80
CA LEU A 79 -2.87 1.92 12.25
C LEU A 79 -2.19 0.95 11.27
N ILE A 80 -1.38 1.45 10.34
CA ILE A 80 -0.65 0.61 9.37
C ILE A 80 0.30 -0.33 10.10
N ALA A 81 1.08 0.18 11.06
CA ALA A 81 2.00 -0.62 11.85
C ALA A 81 1.26 -1.70 12.67
N ALA A 82 0.17 -1.33 13.34
CA ALA A 82 -0.64 -2.26 14.12
C ALA A 82 -1.24 -3.38 13.25
N SER A 83 -1.73 -3.02 12.06
CA SER A 83 -2.23 -3.98 11.07
C SER A 83 -1.15 -4.95 10.61
N ASN A 84 0.05 -4.44 10.33
CA ASN A 84 1.18 -5.27 9.90
C ASN A 84 1.65 -6.20 11.03
N VAL A 85 1.83 -5.70 12.24
CA VAL A 85 2.23 -6.52 13.40
C VAL A 85 1.21 -7.62 13.68
N TYR A 86 -0.09 -7.29 13.71
CA TYR A 86 -1.15 -8.29 13.90
C TYR A 86 -1.12 -9.35 12.79
N THR A 87 -1.01 -8.93 11.53
CA THR A 87 -1.04 -9.85 10.38
C THR A 87 0.16 -10.78 10.39
N ALA A 88 1.36 -10.23 10.57
CA ALA A 88 2.58 -11.02 10.67
C ALA A 88 2.53 -12.03 11.81
N LYS A 89 2.09 -11.59 13.00
CA LYS A 89 2.00 -12.44 14.19
C LYS A 89 0.98 -13.57 14.04
N LYS A 90 -0.18 -13.31 13.42
CA LYS A 90 -1.29 -14.26 13.36
C LYS A 90 -1.26 -15.18 12.15
N PHE A 91 -0.81 -14.68 11.00
CA PHE A 91 -0.92 -15.38 9.72
C PHE A 91 0.41 -15.60 9.00
N GLY A 92 1.50 -15.01 9.50
CA GLY A 92 2.79 -14.98 8.84
C GLY A 92 3.05 -13.65 8.12
N PRO A 93 4.32 -13.23 8.01
CA PRO A 93 4.69 -11.95 7.41
C PRO A 93 4.41 -11.90 5.90
N ASP A 94 4.39 -13.05 5.23
CA ASP A 94 4.08 -13.21 3.81
C ASP A 94 2.61 -12.88 3.45
N ARG A 95 1.74 -12.61 4.44
CA ARG A 95 0.39 -12.05 4.24
C ARG A 95 0.40 -10.53 4.12
N ILE A 96 1.57 -9.90 4.21
CA ILE A 96 1.79 -8.47 3.97
C ILE A 96 2.46 -8.32 2.61
N ILE A 97 1.77 -7.68 1.68
CA ILE A 97 2.16 -7.64 0.27
C ILE A 97 2.31 -6.19 -0.18
N GLY A 98 3.37 -5.89 -0.93
CA GLY A 98 3.52 -4.62 -1.64
C GLY A 98 3.73 -4.82 -3.13
N PHE A 99 3.14 -3.90 -3.89
CA PHE A 99 3.29 -3.81 -5.34
C PHE A 99 3.85 -2.43 -5.69
N SER A 100 5.05 -2.40 -6.27
CA SER A 100 5.69 -1.19 -6.78
C SER A 100 6.50 -1.60 -8.02
N PRO A 101 6.23 -1.03 -9.20
CA PRO A 101 6.87 -1.46 -10.44
C PRO A 101 8.10 -0.61 -10.80
N ILE A 102 8.89 -1.10 -11.77
CA ILE A 102 9.93 -0.36 -12.51
C ILE A 102 10.87 0.49 -11.61
N PRO A 103 11.80 -0.15 -10.87
CA PRO A 103 12.78 0.57 -10.04
C PRO A 103 13.64 1.56 -10.84
N ALA A 104 13.89 1.30 -12.12
CA ALA A 104 14.71 2.16 -12.98
C ALA A 104 14.19 3.60 -13.12
N MET A 105 12.88 3.84 -12.95
CA MET A 105 12.30 5.19 -13.05
C MET A 105 12.52 6.02 -11.79
N SER A 106 12.66 5.39 -10.62
CA SER A 106 12.88 6.09 -9.34
C SER A 106 13.39 5.12 -8.26
N MET A 107 14.69 4.80 -8.32
CA MET A 107 15.31 3.69 -7.56
C MET A 107 15.06 3.76 -6.06
N VAL A 108 15.26 4.93 -5.44
CA VAL A 108 15.09 5.10 -3.98
C VAL A 108 13.63 5.07 -3.58
N SER A 109 12.73 5.63 -4.41
CA SER A 109 11.29 5.58 -4.18
C SER A 109 10.77 4.14 -4.19
N TYR A 110 11.25 3.31 -5.12
CA TYR A 110 11.00 1.87 -5.13
C TYR A 110 11.58 1.19 -3.89
N ALA A 111 12.85 1.48 -3.58
CA ALA A 111 13.59 0.84 -2.48
C ALA A 111 12.97 1.12 -1.10
N ALA A 112 12.30 2.27 -0.92
CA ALA A 112 11.68 2.63 0.35
C ALA A 112 10.65 1.58 0.82
N GLY A 113 9.74 1.18 -0.08
CA GLY A 113 8.71 0.19 0.23
C GLY A 113 9.25 -1.24 0.25
N SER A 114 10.08 -1.60 -0.74
CA SER A 114 10.63 -2.96 -0.84
C SER A 114 11.58 -3.28 0.31
N ARG A 115 12.42 -2.33 0.74
CA ARG A 115 13.27 -2.52 1.93
C ARG A 115 12.43 -2.74 3.19
N TYR A 116 11.38 -1.95 3.41
CA TYR A 116 10.50 -2.14 4.57
C TYR A 116 9.89 -3.53 4.58
N LEU A 117 9.32 -3.98 3.46
CA LEU A 117 8.67 -5.28 3.33
C LEU A 117 9.68 -6.42 3.53
N SER A 118 10.82 -6.39 2.84
CA SER A 118 11.84 -7.44 2.96
C SER A 118 12.37 -7.56 4.39
N MET A 119 12.52 -6.44 5.11
CA MET A 119 12.97 -6.45 6.51
C MET A 119 11.95 -7.09 7.47
N ILE A 120 10.65 -6.98 7.19
CA ILE A 120 9.60 -7.61 8.00
C ILE A 120 9.19 -9.00 7.49
N GLY A 121 9.79 -9.48 6.38
CA GLY A 121 9.45 -10.75 5.74
C GLY A 121 8.20 -10.72 4.85
N GLY A 122 7.75 -9.53 4.43
CA GLY A 122 6.64 -9.36 3.49
C GLY A 122 7.00 -9.69 2.04
N VAL A 123 6.00 -9.76 1.17
CA VAL A 123 6.16 -10.11 -0.25
C VAL A 123 6.29 -8.86 -1.12
N CYS A 124 7.37 -8.80 -1.90
CA CYS A 124 7.51 -7.86 -3.01
C CYS A 124 7.03 -8.52 -4.31
N MET A 125 5.94 -8.02 -4.87
CA MET A 125 5.38 -8.56 -6.12
C MET A 125 6.25 -8.20 -7.34
N SER A 126 6.32 -9.12 -8.31
CA SER A 126 6.91 -8.85 -9.62
C SER A 126 6.04 -7.89 -10.44
N PHE A 127 6.62 -7.32 -11.50
CA PHE A 127 5.93 -6.37 -12.39
C PHE A 127 6.14 -6.66 -13.88
N TYR A 128 7.30 -7.17 -14.28
CA TYR A 128 7.70 -7.22 -15.69
C TYR A 128 6.97 -8.34 -16.46
N ASP A 129 6.88 -9.50 -15.85
CA ASP A 129 5.99 -10.60 -16.22
C ASP A 129 4.51 -10.21 -16.16
N TRP A 130 4.10 -9.54 -15.08
CA TRP A 130 2.71 -9.11 -14.86
C TRP A 130 2.22 -8.12 -15.92
N TYR A 131 3.08 -7.19 -16.35
CA TYR A 131 2.77 -6.24 -17.42
C TYR A 131 2.86 -6.84 -18.82
N CYS A 132 3.28 -8.10 -18.94
CA CYS A 132 3.58 -8.73 -20.23
C CYS A 132 4.73 -8.01 -20.98
N ASP A 133 5.59 -7.32 -20.24
CA ASP A 133 6.79 -6.68 -20.79
C ASP A 133 7.98 -7.65 -20.85
N LEU A 134 7.97 -8.72 -20.03
CA LEU A 134 8.91 -9.83 -20.11
C LEU A 134 8.64 -10.63 -21.39
N PRO A 135 9.55 -10.66 -22.38
CA PRO A 135 9.40 -11.51 -23.55
C PRO A 135 9.89 -12.92 -23.20
N PRO A 136 9.01 -13.94 -23.01
CA PRO A 136 9.46 -15.25 -22.53
C PRO A 136 10.45 -15.94 -23.48
N ALA A 137 10.44 -15.54 -24.75
CA ALA A 137 11.42 -15.98 -25.75
C ALA A 137 12.87 -15.61 -25.39
N SER A 138 13.10 -14.51 -24.65
CA SER A 138 14.45 -14.08 -24.27
C SER A 138 15.09 -15.03 -23.24
N PRO A 139 14.45 -15.35 -22.10
CA PRO A 139 14.94 -16.39 -21.21
C PRO A 139 15.06 -17.77 -21.86
N GLN A 140 14.14 -18.12 -22.77
CA GLN A 140 14.16 -19.41 -23.48
C GLN A 140 15.36 -19.54 -24.45
N THR A 141 15.73 -18.46 -25.13
CA THR A 141 16.76 -18.49 -26.17
C THR A 141 18.16 -18.20 -25.60
N TRP A 142 18.24 -17.28 -24.63
CA TRP A 142 19.53 -16.74 -24.16
C TRP A 142 19.75 -16.88 -22.66
N GLY A 143 18.75 -17.31 -21.87
CA GLY A 143 18.87 -17.34 -20.42
C GLY A 143 18.97 -15.96 -19.76
N GLU A 144 18.54 -14.91 -20.45
CA GLU A 144 18.55 -13.50 -20.01
C GLU A 144 17.11 -13.00 -19.81
N GLN A 145 16.89 -12.04 -18.90
CA GLN A 145 15.55 -11.51 -18.63
C GLN A 145 14.99 -10.78 -19.86
N THR A 146 15.77 -9.83 -20.38
CA THR A 146 15.54 -9.11 -21.63
C THR A 146 16.87 -8.60 -22.13
N ASP A 147 17.21 -8.94 -23.36
CA ASP A 147 18.34 -8.32 -24.06
C ASP A 147 17.95 -6.92 -24.55
N VAL A 148 18.87 -5.96 -24.48
CA VAL A 148 18.65 -4.55 -24.88
C VAL A 148 19.27 -4.29 -26.24
#